data_AF-A0AAU3PP67-F1
#
_entry.id   AF-A0AAU3PP67-F1
#
_cell.length_a   1.000
_cell.length_b   1.000
_cell.length_c   1.000
_cell.angle_alpha   90.00
_cell.angle_beta   90.00
_cell.angle_gamma   90.00
#
_symmetry.space_group_name_H-M   'P 1'
#
loop_
_entity.id
_entity.type
_entity.pdbx_description
1 polymer ?
#
loop_
_entity_poly.entity_id
_entity_poly.type
_entity_poly.pdbx_seq_one_letter_code
_entity_poly.pdbx_strand_id
1 'polypeptide(L)'
;MNNSAVRELWDRTYLALLPWTDIPRRELDTQCRQAVTAALAALWGECDAELLDGAATDEQVHAIVAAQTVYGLGWRDAVLGDIATRARTAGLGDGPGRLWAPPERWNLGRGRAFRATLRDNLSFFARHPRSQELRLVRTVRAAVTAADADPRTALTLLYRAAWTEHATERLGWSDAEWWQYLGIDELTTWAVIALRIPMDEPDRAGWAVEEVAEAVSPADWTWTGSGLPDDFLEAAFDTLALPVREF
;
A
#
# COMPACT_ATOMS: atom_id res chain seq x y z
N MET A 1 19.16 14.98 -12.90
CA MET A 1 19.28 14.57 -11.48
C MET A 1 19.91 13.18 -11.47
N ASN A 2 20.81 12.87 -10.54
CA ASN A 2 21.54 11.60 -10.58
C ASN A 2 20.59 10.46 -10.18
N ASN A 3 20.31 9.55 -11.12
CA ASN A 3 19.42 8.40 -10.98
C ASN A 3 19.69 7.55 -9.72
N SER A 4 20.96 7.47 -9.28
CA SER A 4 21.36 6.84 -8.02
C SER A 4 20.71 7.44 -6.76
N ALA A 5 20.37 8.73 -6.76
CA ALA A 5 19.72 9.39 -5.63
C ALA A 5 18.23 9.00 -5.48
N VAL A 6 17.57 8.64 -6.59
CA VAL A 6 16.19 8.14 -6.58
C VAL A 6 16.16 6.77 -5.94
N ARG A 7 17.04 5.86 -6.39
CA ARG A 7 17.18 4.53 -5.80
C ARG A 7 17.49 4.57 -4.30
N GLU A 8 18.43 5.41 -3.88
CA GLU A 8 18.78 5.57 -2.46
C GLU A 8 17.54 5.91 -1.60
N LEU A 9 16.69 6.84 -2.06
CA LEU A 9 15.52 7.26 -1.30
C LEU A 9 14.44 6.16 -1.23
N TRP A 10 14.28 5.37 -2.28
CA TRP A 10 13.46 4.17 -2.26
C TRP A 10 13.97 3.12 -1.27
N ASP A 11 15.27 2.82 -1.32
CA ASP A 11 15.90 1.86 -0.39
C ASP A 11 15.75 2.32 1.06
N ARG A 12 16.00 3.61 1.35
CA ARG A 12 15.81 4.19 2.68
C ARG A 12 14.36 4.14 3.13
N THR A 13 13.41 4.39 2.23
CA THR A 13 11.97 4.29 2.54
C THR A 13 11.61 2.85 2.90
N TYR A 14 12.04 1.88 2.11
CA TYR A 14 11.83 0.45 2.41
C TYR A 14 12.38 0.08 3.79
N LEU A 15 13.64 0.42 4.06
CA LEU A 15 14.29 0.13 5.35
C LEU A 15 13.58 0.78 6.54
N ALA A 16 13.06 2.00 6.38
CA ALA A 16 12.31 2.70 7.42
C ALA A 16 10.94 2.04 7.70
N LEU A 17 10.32 1.42 6.69
CA LEU A 17 9.04 0.71 6.84
C LEU A 17 9.20 -0.69 7.44
N LEU A 18 10.35 -1.35 7.23
CA LEU A 18 10.57 -2.74 7.65
C LEU A 18 10.18 -3.05 9.10
N PRO A 19 10.57 -2.27 10.14
CA PRO A 19 10.19 -2.57 11.52
C PRO A 19 8.68 -2.55 11.75
N TRP A 20 7.94 -1.74 10.99
CA TRP A 20 6.49 -1.63 11.07
C TRP A 20 5.78 -2.80 10.40
N THR A 21 6.46 -3.53 9.52
CA THR A 21 5.91 -4.75 8.91
C THR A 21 5.82 -5.91 9.89
N ASP A 22 6.49 -5.86 11.04
CA ASP A 22 6.39 -6.90 12.06
C ASP A 22 5.18 -6.70 12.99
N ILE A 23 4.60 -5.49 13.02
CA ILE A 23 3.46 -5.15 13.87
C ILE A 23 2.15 -5.63 13.22
N PRO A 24 1.34 -6.49 13.87
CA PRO A 24 0.07 -6.95 13.30
C PRO A 24 -0.84 -5.78 12.90
N ARG A 25 -1.54 -5.90 11.76
CA ARG A 25 -2.45 -4.85 11.25
C ARG A 25 -3.48 -4.43 12.30
N ARG A 26 -4.07 -5.41 13.00
CA ARG A 26 -5.05 -5.17 14.07
C ARG A 26 -4.48 -4.30 15.20
N GLU A 27 -3.19 -4.43 15.50
CA GLU A 27 -2.52 -3.63 16.52
C GLU A 27 -2.31 -2.20 16.03
N LEU A 28 -1.82 -2.01 14.80
CA LEU A 28 -1.70 -0.69 14.16
C LEU A 28 -3.07 0.04 14.10
N ASP A 29 -4.13 -0.67 13.71
CA ASP A 29 -5.49 -0.14 13.69
C ASP A 29 -5.99 0.21 15.10
N THR A 30 -5.60 -0.56 16.12
CA THR A 30 -5.96 -0.28 17.51
C THR A 30 -5.25 0.96 18.04
N GLN A 31 -3.94 1.12 17.76
CA GLN A 31 -3.17 2.31 18.15
C GLN A 31 -3.72 3.56 17.46
N CYS A 32 -4.02 3.48 16.16
CA CYS A 32 -4.65 4.57 15.42
C CYS A 32 -6.01 4.95 16.04
N ARG A 33 -6.87 3.96 16.29
CA ARG A 33 -8.18 4.20 16.91
C ARG A 33 -8.06 4.83 18.29
N GLN A 34 -7.11 4.40 19.12
CA GLN A 34 -6.87 4.99 20.45
C GLN A 34 -6.44 6.45 20.33
N ALA A 35 -5.50 6.77 19.44
CA ALA A 35 -5.04 8.13 19.22
C ALA A 35 -6.15 9.05 18.68
N VAL A 36 -6.93 8.56 17.71
CA VAL A 36 -8.10 9.28 17.18
C VAL A 36 -9.14 9.51 18.27
N THR A 37 -9.46 8.48 19.08
CA THR A 37 -10.42 8.61 20.18
C THR A 37 -9.96 9.65 21.20
N ALA A 38 -8.67 9.66 21.55
CA ALA A 38 -8.10 10.65 22.48
C ALA A 38 -8.17 12.07 21.91
N ALA A 39 -7.90 12.26 20.61
CA ALA A 39 -8.02 13.55 19.96
C ALA A 39 -9.48 14.05 19.92
N LEU A 40 -10.43 13.15 19.68
CA LEU A 40 -11.85 13.47 19.68
C LEU A 40 -12.37 13.78 21.08
N ALA A 41 -11.92 13.05 22.12
CA ALA A 41 -12.24 13.38 23.50
C ALA A 41 -11.72 14.77 23.88
N ALA A 42 -10.51 15.16 23.44
CA ALA A 42 -10.02 16.52 23.66
C ALA A 42 -10.87 17.60 22.96
N LEU A 43 -11.47 17.28 21.81
CA LEU A 43 -12.34 18.19 21.05
C LEU A 43 -13.76 18.28 21.64
N TRP A 44 -14.31 17.16 22.12
CA TRP A 44 -15.71 17.04 22.56
C TRP A 44 -15.86 17.06 24.09
N GLY A 45 -14.76 17.09 24.85
CA GLY A 45 -14.72 16.95 26.31
C GLY A 45 -14.55 15.49 26.72
N GLU A 46 -15.52 14.63 26.36
CA GLU A 46 -15.47 13.19 26.61
C GLU A 46 -16.06 12.40 25.43
N CYS A 47 -15.68 11.12 25.31
CA CYS A 47 -16.30 10.15 24.40
C CYS A 47 -16.95 9.04 25.22
N ASP A 48 -18.04 9.37 25.92
CA ASP A 48 -18.77 8.44 26.76
C ASP A 48 -19.58 7.41 25.94
N ALA A 49 -20.21 6.46 26.64
CA ALA A 49 -20.99 5.42 25.99
C ALA A 49 -22.24 5.98 25.29
N GLU A 50 -22.85 7.04 25.83
CA GLU A 50 -24.03 7.67 25.24
C GLU A 50 -23.72 8.27 23.87
N LEU A 51 -22.62 9.02 23.76
CA LEU A 51 -22.14 9.58 22.51
C LEU A 51 -21.72 8.48 21.52
N LEU A 52 -21.01 7.45 21.98
CA LEU A 52 -20.49 6.39 21.13
C LEU A 52 -21.58 5.46 20.58
N ASP A 53 -22.62 5.18 21.36
CA ASP A 53 -23.73 4.30 20.98
C ASP A 53 -24.89 5.07 20.30
N GLY A 54 -24.83 6.40 20.29
CA GLY A 54 -25.73 7.27 19.54
C GLY A 54 -25.50 7.24 18.02
N ALA A 55 -26.49 7.74 17.28
CA ALA A 55 -26.39 7.93 15.83
C ALA A 55 -25.31 8.96 15.49
N ALA A 56 -24.44 8.63 14.54
CA ALA A 56 -23.37 9.53 14.11
C ALA A 56 -23.91 10.62 13.16
N THR A 57 -23.43 11.85 13.33
CA THR A 57 -23.60 12.91 12.32
C THR A 57 -22.44 12.92 11.33
N ASP A 58 -22.64 13.51 10.16
CA ASP A 58 -21.59 13.65 9.14
C ASP A 58 -20.40 14.48 9.67
N GLU A 59 -20.65 15.51 10.49
CA GLU A 59 -19.62 16.33 11.12
C GLU A 59 -18.75 15.51 12.08
N GLN A 60 -19.36 14.63 12.89
CA GLN A 60 -18.62 13.74 13.78
C GLN A 60 -17.75 12.76 13.01
N VAL A 61 -18.27 12.21 11.91
CA VAL A 61 -17.48 11.33 11.04
C VAL A 61 -16.38 12.09 10.32
N HIS A 62 -16.63 13.31 9.87
CA HIS A 62 -15.59 14.17 9.30
C HIS A 62 -14.47 14.45 10.31
N ALA A 63 -14.80 14.69 11.58
CA ALA A 63 -13.80 14.84 12.64
C ALA A 63 -12.96 13.56 12.84
N ILE A 64 -13.59 12.37 12.79
CA ILE A 64 -12.87 11.08 12.82
C ILE A 64 -11.86 10.98 11.67
N VAL A 65 -12.29 11.26 10.44
CA VAL A 65 -11.44 11.18 9.24
C VAL A 65 -10.31 12.21 9.29
N ALA A 66 -10.59 13.43 9.74
CA ALA A 66 -9.58 14.47 9.91
C ALA A 66 -8.53 14.06 10.95
N ALA A 67 -8.96 13.57 12.12
CA ALA A 67 -8.05 13.08 13.16
C ALA A 67 -7.20 11.89 12.70
N GLN A 68 -7.79 10.95 11.95
CA GLN A 68 -7.07 9.82 11.37
C GLN A 68 -6.03 10.26 10.33
N THR A 69 -6.36 11.28 9.53
CA THR A 69 -5.43 11.84 8.55
C THR A 69 -4.24 12.50 9.25
N VAL A 70 -4.49 13.30 10.29
CA VAL A 70 -3.43 13.93 11.11
C VAL A 70 -2.56 12.88 11.79
N TYR A 71 -3.15 11.83 12.34
CA TYR A 71 -2.40 10.68 12.88
C TYR A 71 -1.47 10.09 11.80
N GLY A 72 -1.98 9.87 10.58
CA GLY A 72 -1.19 9.34 9.47
C GLY A 72 -0.02 10.22 9.05
N LEU A 73 -0.23 11.54 9.02
CA LEU A 73 0.82 12.52 8.74
C LEU A 73 1.89 12.52 9.82
N GLY A 74 1.49 12.54 11.09
CA GLY A 74 2.42 12.48 12.23
C GLY A 74 3.22 11.18 12.25
N TRP A 75 2.56 10.04 11.99
CA TRP A 75 3.23 8.75 11.87
C TRP A 75 4.24 8.75 10.71
N ARG A 76 3.83 9.22 9.51
CA ARG A 76 4.73 9.32 8.34
C ARG A 76 5.94 10.16 8.68
N ASP A 77 5.77 11.32 9.31
CA ASP A 77 6.89 12.20 9.66
C ASP A 77 7.83 11.58 10.67
N ALA A 78 7.30 10.84 11.65
CA ALA A 78 8.12 10.09 12.59
C ALA A 78 8.93 8.97 11.92
N VAL A 79 8.37 8.30 10.91
CA VAL A 79 9.01 7.17 10.22
C VAL A 79 9.96 7.61 9.11
N LEU A 80 9.56 8.59 8.32
CA LEU A 80 10.23 8.98 7.08
C LEU A 80 10.87 10.36 7.11
N GLY A 81 10.56 11.21 8.09
CA GLY A 81 11.07 12.59 8.27
C GLY A 81 11.96 13.17 7.16
N ASP A 82 13.28 12.99 7.31
CA ASP A 82 14.31 13.46 6.36
C ASP A 82 14.19 12.83 4.97
N ILE A 83 13.85 11.54 4.86
CA ILE A 83 13.68 10.83 3.57
C ILE A 83 12.58 11.49 2.74
N ALA A 84 11.40 11.67 3.33
CA ALA A 84 10.26 12.30 2.65
C ALA A 84 10.59 13.77 2.29
N THR A 85 11.31 14.48 3.16
CA THR A 85 11.75 15.85 2.90
C THR A 85 12.74 15.93 1.72
N ARG A 86 13.76 15.07 1.69
CA ARG A 86 14.73 15.01 0.59
C ARG A 86 14.08 14.64 -0.73
N ALA A 87 13.17 13.68 -0.73
CA ALA A 87 12.41 13.30 -1.93
C ALA A 87 11.62 14.49 -2.51
N ARG A 88 10.98 15.28 -1.64
CA ARG A 88 10.28 16.52 -2.04
C ARG A 88 11.23 17.60 -2.56
N THR A 89 12.34 17.85 -1.86
CA THR A 89 13.34 18.84 -2.29
C THR A 89 13.96 18.45 -3.64
N ALA A 90 14.10 17.16 -3.90
CA ALA A 90 14.55 16.61 -5.17
C ALA A 90 13.45 16.58 -6.26
N GLY A 91 12.20 16.88 -5.93
CA GLY A 91 11.10 16.89 -6.89
C GLY A 91 10.66 15.50 -7.39
N LEU A 92 10.86 14.44 -6.60
CA LEU A 92 10.56 13.04 -6.98
C LEU A 92 9.07 12.67 -6.93
N GLY A 93 8.19 13.65 -6.95
CA GLY A 93 6.75 13.44 -6.80
C GLY A 93 6.36 12.92 -5.42
N ASP A 94 5.25 12.19 -5.37
CA ASP A 94 4.60 11.77 -4.12
C ASP A 94 5.16 10.45 -3.56
N GLY A 95 5.94 9.70 -4.33
CA GLY A 95 6.54 8.44 -3.91
C GLY A 95 5.53 7.31 -3.64
N PRO A 96 6.00 6.19 -3.05
CA PRO A 96 5.17 5.00 -2.85
C PRO A 96 3.95 5.30 -1.99
N GLY A 97 2.74 4.99 -2.48
CA GLY A 97 1.52 5.22 -1.71
C GLY A 97 1.37 6.66 -1.23
N ARG A 98 1.98 7.65 -1.90
CA ARG A 98 2.05 9.05 -1.43
C ARG A 98 2.82 9.25 -0.12
N LEU A 99 3.78 8.39 0.21
CA LEU A 99 4.59 8.48 1.43
C LEU A 99 5.55 9.69 1.43
N TRP A 100 5.89 10.23 0.26
CA TRP A 100 6.69 11.46 0.15
C TRP A 100 5.83 12.70 -0.10
N ALA A 101 4.55 12.52 -0.40
CA ALA A 101 3.62 13.61 -0.67
C ALA A 101 3.61 14.65 0.45
N PRO A 102 3.60 15.95 0.10
CA PRO A 102 3.54 17.02 1.07
C PRO A 102 2.15 17.05 1.75
N PRO A 103 2.04 17.53 3.00
CA PRO A 103 0.79 17.54 3.76
C PRO A 103 -0.40 18.19 3.03
N GLU A 104 -0.16 19.20 2.20
CA GLU A 104 -1.22 19.94 1.51
C GLU A 104 -1.91 19.11 0.41
N ARG A 105 -1.29 18.02 -0.05
CA ARG A 105 -1.91 17.05 -0.98
C ARG A 105 -2.78 16.02 -0.28
N TRP A 106 -2.85 16.07 1.06
CA TRP A 106 -3.73 15.23 1.84
C TRP A 106 -5.09 15.90 1.96
N ASN A 107 -6.06 15.34 1.25
CA ASN A 107 -7.44 15.68 1.51
C ASN A 107 -7.77 15.16 2.92
N LEU A 108 -8.17 16.04 3.83
CA LEU A 108 -8.72 15.67 5.16
C LEU A 108 -10.05 14.89 5.07
N GLY A 109 -10.43 14.47 3.85
CA GLY A 109 -11.66 13.76 3.53
C GLY A 109 -12.92 14.59 3.80
N ARG A 110 -14.05 14.12 3.27
CA ARG A 110 -15.37 14.42 3.83
C ARG A 110 -15.90 13.10 4.35
N GLY A 111 -15.93 12.96 5.67
CA GLY A 111 -16.53 11.80 6.30
C GLY A 111 -18.05 11.88 6.15
N ARG A 112 -18.71 10.74 5.96
CA ARG A 112 -20.16 10.62 5.96
C ARG A 112 -20.57 9.49 6.88
N ALA A 113 -21.61 9.69 7.67
CA ALA A 113 -22.18 8.67 8.53
C ALA A 113 -22.80 7.56 7.68
N PHE A 114 -22.06 6.46 7.54
CA PHE A 114 -22.50 5.26 6.81
C PHE A 114 -22.91 4.13 7.74
N ARG A 115 -22.54 4.20 9.02
CA ARG A 115 -22.84 3.18 10.04
C ARG A 115 -23.83 3.72 11.07
N ALA A 116 -24.52 2.80 11.74
CA ALA A 116 -25.59 3.09 12.67
C ALA A 116 -25.13 3.91 13.89
N THR A 117 -23.95 3.60 14.43
CA THR A 117 -23.43 4.26 15.64
C THR A 117 -22.12 5.00 15.39
N LEU A 118 -21.79 5.95 16.26
CA LEU A 118 -20.49 6.62 16.22
C LEU A 118 -19.34 5.64 16.47
N ARG A 119 -19.53 4.66 17.36
CA ARG A 119 -18.57 3.57 17.62
C ARG A 119 -18.24 2.75 16.37
N ASP A 120 -19.26 2.45 15.56
CA ASP A 120 -19.07 1.70 14.31
C ASP A 120 -18.34 2.53 13.25
N ASN A 121 -18.72 3.81 13.11
CA ASN A 121 -18.02 4.72 12.20
C ASN A 121 -16.56 4.92 12.65
N LEU A 122 -16.30 5.10 13.95
CA LEU A 122 -14.95 5.20 14.51
C LEU A 122 -14.13 3.94 14.21
N SER A 123 -14.70 2.75 14.41
CA SER A 123 -14.02 1.47 14.11
C SER A 123 -13.76 1.27 12.62
N PHE A 124 -14.58 1.87 11.75
CA PHE A 124 -14.42 1.80 10.31
C PHE A 124 -13.35 2.78 9.80
N PHE A 125 -13.42 4.05 10.22
CA PHE A 125 -12.57 5.11 9.70
C PHE A 125 -11.23 5.26 10.43
N ALA A 126 -11.16 5.01 11.74
CA ALA A 126 -9.93 5.16 12.53
C ALA A 126 -9.01 3.93 12.42
N ARG A 127 -8.75 3.50 11.19
CA ARG A 127 -7.78 2.45 10.84
C ARG A 127 -6.47 3.10 10.42
N HIS A 128 -5.37 2.38 10.59
CA HIS A 128 -4.06 2.91 10.27
C HIS A 128 -3.99 3.29 8.79
N PRO A 129 -3.74 4.56 8.42
CA PRO A 129 -3.82 5.03 7.04
C PRO A 129 -2.83 4.34 6.11
N ARG A 130 -1.75 3.76 6.66
CA ARG A 130 -0.70 3.04 5.93
C ARG A 130 -0.77 1.53 6.07
N SER A 131 -1.89 0.98 6.56
CA SER A 131 -2.02 -0.47 6.73
C SER A 131 -1.86 -1.23 5.41
N GLN A 132 -2.24 -0.62 4.29
CA GLN A 132 -2.11 -1.23 2.96
C GLN A 132 -0.67 -1.26 2.50
N GLU A 133 0.06 -0.13 2.48
CA GLU A 133 1.49 -0.12 2.15
C GLU A 133 2.29 -1.09 3.05
N LEU A 134 2.03 -1.10 4.35
CA LEU A 134 2.72 -2.02 5.27
C LEU A 134 2.39 -3.49 4.98
N ARG A 135 1.15 -3.78 4.53
CA ARG A 135 0.74 -5.11 4.07
C ARG A 135 1.53 -5.50 2.82
N LEU A 136 1.63 -4.62 1.82
CA LEU A 136 2.39 -4.85 0.59
C LEU A 136 3.87 -5.15 0.89
N VAL A 137 4.53 -4.30 1.67
CA VAL A 137 5.95 -4.49 2.04
C VAL A 137 6.14 -5.80 2.82
N ARG A 138 5.21 -6.15 3.72
CA ARG A 138 5.23 -7.45 4.43
C ARG A 138 5.12 -8.62 3.47
N THR A 139 4.17 -8.59 2.54
CA THR A 139 3.94 -9.65 1.55
C THR A 139 5.18 -9.84 0.68
N VAL A 140 5.78 -8.75 0.19
CA VAL A 140 7.03 -8.77 -0.57
C VAL A 140 8.15 -9.38 0.24
N ARG A 141 8.39 -8.92 1.47
CA ARG A 141 9.43 -9.48 2.36
C ARG A 141 9.24 -10.98 2.59
N ALA A 142 8.01 -11.43 2.82
CA ALA A 142 7.70 -12.84 3.05
C ALA A 142 8.03 -13.69 1.82
N ALA A 143 7.64 -13.24 0.62
CA ALA A 143 7.94 -13.96 -0.62
C ALA A 143 9.45 -13.97 -0.95
N VAL A 144 10.14 -12.85 -0.76
CA VAL A 144 11.60 -12.76 -0.92
C VAL A 144 12.31 -13.73 0.03
N THR A 145 11.84 -13.82 1.28
CA THR A 145 12.39 -14.76 2.26
C THR A 145 12.10 -16.21 1.86
N ALA A 146 10.87 -16.52 1.46
CA ALA A 146 10.48 -17.88 1.05
C ALA A 146 11.19 -18.37 -0.22
N ALA A 147 11.64 -17.43 -1.05
CA ALA A 147 12.38 -17.69 -2.27
C ALA A 147 13.91 -17.67 -2.09
N ASP A 148 14.41 -17.53 -0.85
CA ASP A 148 15.84 -17.34 -0.56
C ASP A 148 16.48 -16.21 -1.40
N ALA A 149 15.72 -15.13 -1.59
CA ALA A 149 16.06 -13.97 -2.41
C ALA A 149 16.29 -14.26 -3.91
N ASP A 150 15.85 -15.40 -4.44
CA ASP A 150 15.82 -15.65 -5.88
C ASP A 150 14.73 -14.78 -6.55
N PRO A 151 15.09 -13.86 -7.47
CA PRO A 151 14.13 -12.89 -8.00
C PRO A 151 12.94 -13.52 -8.74
N ARG A 152 13.19 -14.52 -9.61
CA ARG A 152 12.14 -15.16 -10.40
C ARG A 152 11.18 -15.95 -9.52
N THR A 153 11.71 -16.68 -8.55
CA THR A 153 10.92 -17.43 -7.58
C THR A 153 10.10 -16.49 -6.69
N ALA A 154 10.71 -15.42 -6.16
CA ALA A 154 10.03 -14.45 -5.31
C ALA A 154 8.86 -13.76 -6.03
N LEU A 155 9.09 -13.25 -7.25
CA LEU A 155 8.05 -12.61 -8.07
C LEU A 155 6.95 -13.60 -8.46
N THR A 156 7.30 -14.84 -8.82
CA THR A 156 6.30 -15.90 -9.07
C THR A 156 5.40 -16.14 -7.86
N LEU A 157 5.99 -16.27 -6.67
CA LEU A 157 5.24 -16.45 -5.42
C LEU A 157 4.35 -15.23 -5.14
N LEU A 158 4.86 -14.01 -5.36
CA LEU A 158 4.11 -12.78 -5.14
C LEU A 158 2.87 -12.68 -6.02
N TYR A 159 3.03 -12.80 -7.33
CA TYR A 159 1.90 -12.63 -8.25
C TYR A 159 0.86 -13.73 -8.09
N ARG A 160 1.29 -14.98 -7.83
CA ARG A 160 0.36 -16.09 -7.55
C ARG A 160 -0.37 -15.93 -6.22
N ALA A 161 0.30 -15.43 -5.19
CA ALA A 161 -0.33 -15.16 -3.90
C ALA A 161 -1.37 -14.04 -4.03
N ALA A 162 -1.02 -12.93 -4.70
CA ALA A 162 -1.93 -11.83 -4.96
C ALA A 162 -3.15 -12.30 -5.79
N TRP A 163 -2.92 -13.12 -6.82
CA TRP A 163 -4.00 -13.77 -7.59
C TRP A 163 -4.91 -14.59 -6.70
N THR A 164 -4.34 -15.45 -5.85
CA THR A 164 -5.13 -16.33 -4.98
C THR A 164 -5.96 -15.52 -3.98
N GLU A 165 -5.39 -14.48 -3.36
CA GLU A 165 -6.10 -13.59 -2.44
C GLU A 165 -7.34 -12.99 -3.14
N HIS A 166 -7.14 -12.30 -4.27
CA HIS A 166 -8.23 -11.60 -4.95
C HIS A 166 -9.19 -12.54 -5.71
N ALA A 167 -8.74 -13.72 -6.15
CA ALA A 167 -9.59 -14.72 -6.79
C ALA A 167 -10.50 -15.44 -5.79
N THR A 168 -10.20 -15.37 -4.49
CA THR A 168 -11.09 -15.86 -3.42
C THR A 168 -12.11 -14.80 -2.97
N GLU A 169 -11.75 -13.51 -3.04
CA GLU A 169 -12.61 -12.37 -2.71
C GLU A 169 -13.57 -11.98 -3.87
N ARG A 170 -14.06 -12.95 -4.66
CA ARG A 170 -14.86 -12.75 -5.89
C ARG A 170 -16.07 -11.84 -5.68
N LEU A 171 -15.90 -10.54 -5.84
CA LEU A 171 -16.95 -9.56 -5.60
C LEU A 171 -17.61 -9.01 -6.88
N GLY A 172 -17.29 -9.55 -8.05
CA GLY A 172 -18.00 -9.23 -9.30
C GLY A 172 -17.76 -7.80 -9.80
N TRP A 173 -16.56 -7.26 -9.55
CA TRP A 173 -16.20 -5.90 -9.94
C TRP A 173 -15.62 -5.92 -11.36
N SER A 174 -16.31 -5.27 -12.29
CA SER A 174 -16.00 -5.27 -13.73
C SER A 174 -15.40 -3.96 -14.21
N ASP A 175 -14.97 -3.09 -13.31
CA ASP A 175 -14.56 -1.71 -13.59
C ASP A 175 -13.04 -1.53 -13.69
N ALA A 176 -12.25 -2.50 -13.20
CA ALA A 176 -10.80 -2.51 -13.34
C ALA A 176 -10.28 -3.81 -13.97
N GLU A 177 -9.10 -3.73 -14.56
CA GLU A 177 -8.41 -4.87 -15.18
C GLU A 177 -7.71 -5.74 -14.11
N TRP A 178 -7.41 -7.01 -14.45
CA TRP A 178 -6.89 -7.98 -13.48
C TRP A 178 -5.60 -7.53 -12.78
N TRP A 179 -4.65 -6.96 -13.52
CA TRP A 179 -3.35 -6.54 -12.99
C TRP A 179 -3.46 -5.34 -12.06
N GLN A 180 -4.48 -4.49 -12.26
CA GLN A 180 -4.78 -3.36 -11.39
C GLN A 180 -5.33 -3.84 -10.05
N TYR A 181 -6.21 -4.84 -10.05
CA TYR A 181 -6.68 -5.45 -8.80
C TYR A 181 -5.57 -6.08 -7.98
N LEU A 182 -4.58 -6.65 -8.67
CA LEU A 182 -3.42 -7.24 -8.02
C LEU A 182 -2.42 -6.22 -7.47
N GLY A 183 -2.47 -4.97 -7.93
CA GLY A 183 -1.42 -3.97 -7.67
C GLY A 183 -0.07 -4.45 -8.19
N ILE A 184 -0.02 -4.94 -9.43
CA ILE A 184 1.21 -5.48 -10.05
C ILE A 184 2.35 -4.44 -9.98
N ASP A 185 2.05 -3.17 -10.26
CA ASP A 185 3.02 -2.09 -10.23
C ASP A 185 3.65 -1.92 -8.83
N GLU A 186 2.83 -1.86 -7.79
CA GLU A 186 3.25 -1.66 -6.41
C GLU A 186 4.02 -2.88 -5.88
N LEU A 187 3.53 -4.10 -6.17
CA LEU A 187 4.20 -5.35 -5.80
C LEU A 187 5.58 -5.44 -6.46
N THR A 188 5.67 -5.14 -7.75
CA THR A 188 6.92 -5.17 -8.52
C THR A 188 7.90 -4.14 -8.00
N THR A 189 7.44 -2.90 -7.80
CA THR A 189 8.26 -1.79 -7.31
C THR A 189 8.94 -2.16 -5.99
N TRP A 190 8.17 -2.68 -5.03
CA TRP A 190 8.72 -3.11 -3.74
C TRP A 190 9.62 -4.35 -3.87
N ALA A 191 9.29 -5.29 -4.75
CA ALA A 191 10.11 -6.47 -4.99
C ALA A 191 11.49 -6.10 -5.57
N VAL A 192 11.55 -5.18 -6.53
CA VAL A 192 12.82 -4.64 -7.09
C VAL A 192 13.72 -4.06 -6.00
N ILE A 193 13.12 -3.38 -5.04
CA ILE A 193 13.85 -2.82 -3.90
C ILE A 193 14.33 -3.93 -2.96
N ALA A 194 13.42 -4.81 -2.53
CA ALA A 194 13.71 -5.88 -1.57
C ALA A 194 14.74 -6.90 -2.10
N LEU A 195 14.68 -7.24 -3.39
CA LEU A 195 15.59 -8.16 -4.08
C LEU A 195 16.88 -7.50 -4.54
N ARG A 196 17.02 -6.18 -4.38
CA ARG A 196 18.16 -5.39 -4.87
C ARG A 196 18.41 -5.58 -6.37
N ILE A 197 17.34 -5.68 -7.16
CA ILE A 197 17.46 -5.73 -8.63
C ILE A 197 18.09 -4.41 -9.09
N PRO A 198 19.14 -4.44 -9.93
CA PRO A 198 19.91 -3.26 -10.31
C PRO A 198 19.11 -2.36 -11.25
N MET A 199 18.30 -1.49 -10.66
CA MET A 199 17.48 -0.49 -11.33
C MET A 199 17.47 0.81 -10.54
N ASP A 200 17.64 1.92 -11.25
CA ASP A 200 17.73 3.26 -10.69
C ASP A 200 16.37 3.85 -10.28
N GLU A 201 15.31 3.49 -11.01
CA GLU A 201 13.95 4.00 -10.84
C GLU A 201 12.99 2.81 -10.61
N PRO A 202 12.79 2.36 -9.35
CA PRO A 202 11.97 1.18 -9.05
C PRO A 202 10.50 1.29 -9.48
N ASP A 203 9.93 2.50 -9.45
CA ASP A 203 8.56 2.79 -9.90
C ASP A 203 8.36 2.52 -11.38
N ARG A 204 9.34 2.90 -12.22
CA ARG A 204 9.32 2.58 -13.65
C ARG A 204 9.32 1.08 -13.91
N ALA A 205 9.97 0.29 -13.06
CA ALA A 205 9.94 -1.16 -13.18
C ALA A 205 8.53 -1.71 -12.92
N GLY A 206 7.82 -1.14 -11.94
CA GLY A 206 6.42 -1.46 -11.69
C GLY A 206 5.52 -1.16 -12.87
N TRP A 207 5.60 0.07 -13.41
CA TRP A 207 4.82 0.45 -14.59
C TRP A 207 5.15 -0.39 -15.82
N ALA A 208 6.42 -0.69 -16.06
CA ALA A 208 6.81 -1.51 -17.20
C ALA A 208 6.22 -2.94 -17.12
N VAL A 209 6.19 -3.54 -15.93
CA VAL A 209 5.56 -4.87 -15.74
C VAL A 209 4.04 -4.77 -15.83
N GLU A 210 3.43 -3.66 -15.40
CA GLU A 210 2.01 -3.40 -15.61
C GLU A 210 1.65 -3.30 -17.09
N GLU A 211 2.44 -2.57 -17.90
CA GLU A 211 2.27 -2.49 -19.36
C GLU A 211 2.38 -3.86 -20.03
N VAL A 212 3.29 -4.72 -19.55
CA VAL A 212 3.38 -6.10 -20.00
C VAL A 212 2.14 -6.89 -19.61
N ALA A 213 1.63 -6.72 -18.38
CA ALA A 213 0.43 -7.38 -17.92
C ALA A 213 -0.79 -7.03 -18.79
N GLU A 214 -0.91 -5.76 -19.18
CA GLU A 214 -1.91 -5.28 -20.15
C GLU A 214 -1.72 -5.95 -21.52
N ALA A 215 -0.50 -5.95 -22.05
CA ALA A 215 -0.20 -6.46 -23.38
C ALA A 215 -0.46 -7.98 -23.53
N VAL A 216 -0.21 -8.76 -22.47
CA VAL A 216 -0.46 -10.22 -22.48
C VAL A 216 -1.89 -10.59 -22.08
N SER A 217 -2.70 -9.63 -21.62
CA SER A 217 -4.07 -9.89 -21.21
C SER A 217 -4.93 -10.28 -22.43
N PRO A 218 -5.50 -11.50 -22.48
CA PRO A 218 -6.34 -11.89 -23.60
C PRO A 218 -7.60 -11.02 -23.69
N ALA A 219 -8.07 -10.77 -24.92
CA ALA A 219 -9.38 -10.18 -25.12
C ALA A 219 -10.45 -11.06 -24.45
N ASP A 220 -11.34 -10.45 -23.68
CA ASP A 220 -12.38 -11.11 -22.88
C ASP A 220 -11.85 -12.05 -21.76
N TRP A 221 -10.60 -11.87 -21.31
CA TRP A 221 -10.07 -12.60 -20.16
C TRP A 221 -10.90 -12.31 -18.91
N THR A 222 -11.55 -13.35 -18.38
CA THR A 222 -12.28 -13.23 -17.14
C THR A 222 -11.31 -13.46 -15.98
N TRP A 223 -11.31 -12.55 -15.00
CA TRP A 223 -10.62 -12.69 -13.71
C TRP A 223 -10.91 -14.04 -13.00
N THR A 224 -11.97 -14.74 -13.42
CA THR A 224 -12.34 -16.06 -12.93
C THR A 224 -11.54 -17.23 -13.51
N GLY A 225 -10.52 -16.97 -14.35
CA GLY A 225 -9.62 -17.98 -14.91
C GLY A 225 -8.77 -18.74 -13.87
N SER A 226 -8.05 -19.77 -14.33
CA SER A 226 -7.31 -20.74 -13.49
C SER A 226 -5.95 -20.26 -12.96
N GLY A 227 -5.58 -19.00 -13.14
CA GLY A 227 -4.29 -18.46 -12.73
C GLY A 227 -3.93 -17.17 -13.48
N LEU A 228 -2.70 -16.70 -13.28
CA LEU A 228 -2.12 -15.61 -14.09
C LEU A 228 -2.17 -15.99 -15.59
N PRO A 229 -2.28 -15.02 -16.51
CA PRO A 229 -2.20 -15.31 -17.95
C PRO A 229 -0.94 -16.09 -18.32
N ASP A 230 -1.05 -16.94 -19.33
CA ASP A 230 0.10 -17.61 -19.92
C ASP A 230 1.12 -16.55 -20.41
N ASP A 231 2.41 -16.88 -20.37
CA ASP A 231 3.54 -16.00 -20.74
C ASP A 231 3.76 -14.73 -19.88
N PHE A 232 2.82 -14.33 -19.02
CA PHE A 232 2.98 -13.14 -18.17
C PHE A 232 4.26 -13.16 -17.33
N LEU A 233 4.53 -14.29 -16.66
CA LEU A 233 5.69 -14.41 -15.77
C LEU A 233 7.00 -14.23 -16.55
N GLU A 234 7.12 -14.87 -17.71
CA GLU A 234 8.32 -14.76 -18.55
C GLU A 234 8.49 -13.34 -19.09
N ALA A 235 7.43 -12.72 -19.61
CA ALA A 235 7.47 -11.35 -20.09
C ALA A 235 7.81 -10.34 -18.97
N ALA A 236 7.30 -10.56 -17.75
CA ALA A 236 7.66 -9.75 -16.58
C ALA A 236 9.14 -9.92 -16.21
N PHE A 237 9.69 -11.13 -16.27
CA PHE A 237 11.11 -11.37 -15.98
C PHE A 237 12.04 -10.74 -17.03
N ASP A 238 11.66 -10.84 -18.30
CA ASP A 238 12.40 -10.22 -19.40
C ASP A 238 12.41 -8.68 -19.27
N THR A 239 11.26 -8.10 -18.90
CA THR A 239 11.12 -6.66 -18.64
C THR A 239 12.05 -6.19 -17.53
N LEU A 240 12.22 -7.00 -16.49
CA LEU A 240 13.10 -6.73 -15.36
C LEU A 240 14.56 -7.15 -15.63
N ALA A 241 14.87 -7.61 -16.85
CA ALA A 241 16.18 -8.12 -17.27
C ALA A 241 16.74 -9.22 -16.32
N LEU A 242 15.88 -10.08 -15.80
CA LEU A 242 16.27 -11.15 -14.90
C LEU A 242 16.84 -12.34 -15.70
N PRO A 243 18.02 -12.88 -15.31
CA PRO A 243 18.66 -13.95 -16.06
C PRO A 243 17.75 -15.20 -16.15
N VAL A 244 17.74 -15.84 -17.31
CA VAL A 244 17.09 -17.14 -17.51
C VAL A 244 17.85 -18.17 -16.66
N ARG A 245 17.12 -19.01 -15.91
CA ARG A 245 17.75 -20.15 -15.23
C ARG A 245 18.20 -21.15 -16.29
N GLU A 246 19.51 -21.28 -16.49
CA GLU A 246 20.07 -22.45 -17.14
C GLU A 246 19.85 -23.65 -16.19
N PHE A 247 19.11 -24.66 -16.67
CA PHE A 247 18.82 -25.89 -15.94
C PHE A 247 19.98 -26.89 -16.03
#